data_AF-A0A5C6B7D8-F1
#
_entry.id   AF-A0A5C6B7D8-F1
#
_cell.length_a   1.000
_cell.length_b   1.000
_cell.length_c   1.000
_cell.angle_alpha   90.00
_cell.angle_beta   90.00
_cell.angle_gamma   90.00
#
_symmetry.space_group_name_H-M   'P 1'
#
loop_
_entity.id
_entity.type
_entity.pdbx_description
1 polymer ?
#
loop_
_entity_poly.entity_id
_entity_poly.type
_entity_poly.pdbx_seq_one_letter_code
_entity_poly.pdbx_strand_id
1 'polypeptide(L)'
;MAVPTVGELTDAVVDAAALAFRELFATGETFYYCVLITTGEALPPCIAAWSHESLARSDKPELDRWHYADSPFLDFGAQHFARVRDLWLARPAMGEDNWTAEFELRLSALESAMRRLDSVGFFGSNEHRRNLMINVEVVPPDYTNTKRAIRLNPPESIAQWIADAAEPLDDGTVA
;
A
#
# COMPACT_ATOMS: atom_id res chain seq x y z
N MET A 1 10.40 4.35 27.52
CA MET A 1 10.85 3.60 26.32
C MET A 1 11.24 4.64 25.28
N ALA A 2 12.25 4.37 24.44
CA ALA A 2 12.59 5.28 23.35
C ALA A 2 11.47 5.25 22.30
N VAL A 3 11.13 6.41 21.73
CA VAL A 3 10.20 6.49 20.60
C VAL A 3 10.85 5.77 19.42
N PRO A 4 10.17 4.80 18.77
CA PRO A 4 10.71 4.13 17.59
C PRO A 4 11.17 5.12 16.52
N THR A 5 12.10 4.73 15.67
CA THR A 5 12.59 5.54 14.55
C THR A 5 11.87 5.18 13.26
N VAL A 6 11.92 6.06 12.25
CA VAL A 6 11.39 5.74 10.91
C VAL A 6 12.03 4.48 10.32
N GLY A 7 13.32 4.23 10.60
CA GLY A 7 14.02 3.02 10.16
C GLY A 7 13.43 1.76 10.79
N GLU A 8 13.20 1.76 12.11
CA GLU A 8 12.57 0.63 12.80
C GLU A 8 11.14 0.37 12.31
N LEU A 9 10.37 1.43 11.99
CA LEU A 9 9.06 1.28 11.36
C LEU A 9 9.18 0.63 9.98
N THR A 10 10.06 1.16 9.13
CA THR A 10 10.27 0.65 7.76
C THR A 10 10.70 -0.81 7.78
N ASP A 11 11.67 -1.18 8.62
CA ASP A 11 12.18 -2.55 8.68
C ASP A 11 11.08 -3.53 9.12
N ALA A 12 10.29 -3.17 10.14
CA ALA A 12 9.17 -3.99 10.58
C ALA A 12 8.09 -4.15 9.50
N VAL A 13 7.81 -3.09 8.73
CA VAL A 13 6.84 -3.15 7.62
C VAL A 13 7.39 -3.98 6.46
N VAL A 14 8.69 -3.87 6.13
CA VAL A 14 9.33 -4.73 5.12
C VAL A 14 9.17 -6.20 5.50
N ASP A 15 9.49 -6.56 6.75
CA ASP A 15 9.39 -7.95 7.22
C ASP A 15 7.95 -8.47 7.18
N ALA A 16 7.00 -7.69 7.71
CA ALA A 16 5.59 -8.09 7.76
C ALA A 16 4.96 -8.19 6.36
N ALA A 17 5.18 -7.19 5.51
CA ALA A 17 4.65 -7.16 4.15
C ALA A 17 5.31 -8.24 3.27
N ALA A 18 6.61 -8.51 3.43
CA ALA A 18 7.27 -9.60 2.70
C ALA A 18 6.68 -10.98 3.02
N LEU A 19 6.29 -11.22 4.28
CA LEU A 19 5.62 -12.46 4.68
C LEU A 19 4.22 -12.53 4.10
N ALA A 20 3.41 -11.48 4.29
CA ALA A 20 2.03 -11.43 3.81
C ALA A 20 1.95 -11.55 2.28
N PHE A 21 2.72 -10.76 1.53
CA PHE A 21 2.73 -10.84 0.07
C PHE A 21 3.31 -12.14 -0.47
N ARG A 22 4.26 -12.78 0.23
CA ARG A 22 4.77 -14.10 -0.18
C ARG A 22 3.69 -15.17 -0.06
N GLU A 23 2.93 -15.15 1.03
CA GLU A 23 1.76 -16.02 1.20
C GLU A 23 0.68 -15.71 0.15
N LEU A 24 0.46 -14.43 -0.14
CA LEU A 24 -0.47 -13.97 -1.15
C LEU A 24 -0.08 -14.49 -2.55
N PHE A 25 1.17 -14.34 -2.95
CA PHE A 25 1.67 -14.83 -4.25
C PHE A 25 1.73 -16.36 -4.32
N ALA A 26 1.82 -17.05 -3.19
CA ALA A 26 1.74 -18.51 -3.14
C ALA A 26 0.34 -19.06 -3.47
N THR A 27 -0.70 -18.21 -3.52
CA THR A 27 -2.03 -18.60 -4.04
C THR A 27 -2.00 -18.98 -5.53
N GLY A 28 -0.98 -18.53 -6.26
CA GLY A 28 -0.85 -18.75 -7.70
C GLY A 28 -1.73 -17.86 -8.57
N GLU A 29 -2.40 -16.86 -7.98
CA GLU A 29 -3.16 -15.85 -8.74
C GLU A 29 -2.25 -14.80 -9.38
N THR A 30 -2.76 -14.15 -10.42
CA THR A 30 -2.08 -13.12 -11.20
C THR A 30 -2.49 -11.74 -10.68
N PHE A 31 -1.74 -11.24 -9.70
CA PHE A 31 -1.99 -9.93 -9.08
C PHE A 31 -1.65 -8.78 -10.00
N TYR A 32 -2.54 -7.77 -10.03
CA TYR A 32 -2.32 -6.51 -10.75
C TYR A 32 -2.36 -5.28 -9.82
N TYR A 33 -2.83 -5.44 -8.58
CA TYR A 33 -2.93 -4.40 -7.56
C TYR A 33 -2.52 -4.98 -6.20
N CYS A 34 -1.50 -4.40 -5.57
CA CYS A 34 -0.98 -4.80 -4.26
C CYS A 34 -0.58 -3.57 -3.44
N VAL A 35 -1.36 -3.23 -2.42
CA VAL A 35 -1.17 -1.99 -1.67
C VAL A 35 -1.02 -2.22 -0.18
N LEU A 36 -0.36 -1.30 0.50
CA LEU A 36 -0.56 -1.06 1.91
C LEU A 36 -1.60 0.06 2.05
N ILE A 37 -2.62 -0.15 2.86
CA ILE A 37 -3.61 0.89 3.18
C ILE A 37 -3.47 1.34 4.63
N THR A 38 -3.75 2.61 4.87
CA THR A 38 -3.81 3.22 6.20
C THR A 38 -4.89 4.29 6.24
N THR A 39 -5.38 4.65 7.43
CA THR A 39 -6.34 5.74 7.58
C THR A 39 -5.67 7.12 7.50
N GLY A 40 -6.48 8.18 7.46
CA GLY A 40 -6.03 9.59 7.57
C GLY A 40 -5.27 9.91 8.88
N GLU A 41 -5.35 9.06 9.89
CA GLU A 41 -4.53 9.13 11.11
C GLU A 41 -3.23 8.31 11.03
N ALA A 42 -2.88 7.81 9.84
CA ALA A 42 -1.73 6.92 9.63
C ALA A 42 -1.67 5.79 10.68
N LEU A 43 -2.80 5.11 10.92
CA LEU A 43 -2.88 3.93 11.77
C LEU A 43 -1.98 2.79 11.23
N PRO A 44 -1.74 1.73 12.02
CA PRO A 44 -0.96 0.59 11.52
C PRO A 44 -1.54 0.09 10.19
N PRO A 45 -0.70 -0.13 9.17
CA PRO A 45 -1.18 -0.50 7.85
C PRO A 45 -1.70 -1.95 7.83
N CYS A 46 -2.54 -2.25 6.85
CA CYS A 46 -2.79 -3.60 6.39
C CYS A 46 -2.64 -3.67 4.87
N ILE A 47 -2.61 -4.88 4.29
CA ILE A 47 -2.57 -5.03 2.84
C ILE A 47 -3.99 -5.12 2.25
N ALA A 48 -4.12 -4.71 1.00
CA ALA A 48 -5.24 -5.05 0.13
C ALA A 48 -4.69 -5.40 -1.25
N ALA A 49 -5.37 -6.29 -1.97
CA ALA A 49 -4.90 -6.73 -3.27
C ALA A 49 -6.02 -7.17 -4.21
N TRP A 50 -5.78 -7.08 -5.51
CA TRP A 50 -6.63 -7.66 -6.53
C TRP A 50 -5.79 -8.45 -7.54
N SER A 51 -6.32 -9.60 -7.91
CA SER A 51 -5.83 -10.41 -9.02
C SER A 51 -6.86 -10.45 -10.13
N HIS A 52 -6.43 -10.81 -11.34
CA HIS A 52 -7.35 -11.02 -12.45
C HIS A 52 -8.39 -12.11 -12.13
N GLU A 53 -7.97 -13.15 -11.41
CA GLU A 53 -8.81 -14.26 -11.00
C GLU A 53 -9.82 -13.84 -9.92
N SER A 54 -9.41 -13.00 -8.96
CA SER A 54 -10.31 -12.51 -7.91
C SER A 54 -11.32 -11.52 -8.48
N LEU A 55 -10.90 -10.66 -9.41
CA LEU A 55 -11.80 -9.75 -10.11
C LEU A 55 -12.81 -10.49 -10.99
N ALA A 56 -12.39 -11.56 -11.68
CA ALA A 56 -13.29 -12.36 -12.51
C ALA A 56 -14.40 -13.06 -11.70
N ARG A 57 -14.22 -13.21 -10.37
CA ARG A 57 -15.23 -13.75 -9.45
C ARG A 57 -16.12 -12.66 -8.83
N SER A 58 -15.82 -11.38 -9.05
CA SER A 58 -16.65 -10.28 -8.55
C SER A 58 -17.96 -10.16 -9.35
N ASP A 59 -19.05 -9.84 -8.64
CA ASP A 59 -20.35 -9.53 -9.24
C ASP A 59 -20.39 -8.12 -9.87
N LYS A 60 -19.43 -7.25 -9.53
CA LYS A 60 -19.35 -5.83 -9.94
C LYS A 60 -17.92 -5.45 -10.33
N PRO A 61 -17.30 -6.11 -11.31
CA PRO A 61 -15.88 -5.96 -11.62
C PRO A 61 -15.47 -4.55 -12.07
N GLU A 62 -16.40 -3.70 -12.51
CA GLU A 62 -16.12 -2.30 -12.85
C GLU A 62 -15.99 -1.41 -11.60
N LEU A 63 -16.73 -1.72 -10.53
CA LEU A 63 -16.68 -0.96 -9.28
C LEU A 63 -15.57 -1.48 -8.36
N ASP A 64 -15.31 -2.78 -8.40
CA ASP A 64 -14.46 -3.45 -7.41
C ASP A 64 -12.96 -3.39 -7.77
N ARG A 65 -12.61 -3.23 -9.06
CA ARG A 65 -11.26 -3.41 -9.62
C ARG A 65 -10.12 -2.74 -8.85
N TRP A 66 -10.39 -1.60 -8.24
CA TRP A 66 -9.43 -0.78 -7.50
C TRP A 66 -9.90 -0.46 -6.08
N HIS A 67 -11.03 -1.03 -5.66
CA HIS A 67 -11.64 -0.69 -4.39
C HIS A 67 -11.05 -1.55 -3.27
N TYR A 68 -10.28 -0.91 -2.38
CA TYR A 68 -9.60 -1.62 -1.29
C TYR A 68 -10.59 -2.33 -0.35
N ALA A 69 -11.76 -1.75 -0.09
CA ALA A 69 -12.68 -2.26 0.91
C ALA A 69 -13.44 -3.51 0.43
N ASP A 70 -13.60 -3.65 -0.89
CA ASP A 70 -14.25 -4.81 -1.52
C ASP A 70 -13.22 -5.87 -1.95
N SER A 71 -11.93 -5.63 -1.70
CA SER A 71 -10.87 -6.59 -1.97
C SER A 71 -11.06 -7.88 -1.17
N PRO A 72 -11.03 -9.06 -1.82
CA PRO A 72 -11.06 -10.33 -1.10
C PRO A 72 -9.78 -10.61 -0.31
N PHE A 73 -8.75 -9.78 -0.49
CA PHE A 73 -7.46 -9.86 0.20
C PHE A 73 -7.23 -8.69 1.17
N LEU A 74 -8.30 -7.96 1.54
CA LEU A 74 -8.24 -6.96 2.60
C LEU A 74 -7.78 -7.59 3.92
N ASP A 75 -6.76 -6.99 4.53
CA ASP A 75 -6.13 -7.45 5.77
C ASP A 75 -5.56 -8.88 5.70
N PHE A 76 -5.22 -9.35 4.49
CA PHE A 76 -4.56 -10.65 4.31
C PHE A 76 -3.20 -10.68 5.04
N GLY A 77 -2.90 -11.76 5.77
CA GLY A 77 -1.64 -11.87 6.50
C GLY A 77 -1.53 -10.96 7.73
N ALA A 78 -2.65 -10.44 8.27
CA ALA A 78 -2.71 -9.56 9.45
C ALA A 78 -1.91 -10.04 10.67
N GLN A 79 -1.71 -11.37 10.80
CA GLN A 79 -0.90 -11.98 11.85
C GLN A 79 0.57 -11.51 11.81
N HIS A 80 1.11 -11.20 10.63
CA HIS A 80 2.50 -10.75 10.44
C HIS A 80 2.71 -9.31 10.88
N PHE A 81 1.63 -8.51 10.97
CA PHE A 81 1.68 -7.09 11.31
C PHE A 81 1.65 -6.80 12.82
N ALA A 82 1.73 -7.81 13.69
CA ALA A 82 1.73 -7.61 15.14
C ALA A 82 2.84 -6.67 15.62
N ARG A 83 4.07 -6.90 15.15
CA ARG A 83 5.21 -6.05 15.50
C ARG A 83 5.06 -4.61 14.99
N VAL A 84 4.48 -4.46 13.79
CA VAL A 84 4.19 -3.15 13.21
C VAL A 84 3.21 -2.38 14.11
N ARG A 85 2.12 -3.03 14.57
CA ARG A 85 1.17 -2.42 15.51
C ARG A 85 1.83 -1.99 16.81
N ASP A 86 2.68 -2.82 17.41
CA ASP A 86 3.39 -2.48 18.65
C ASP A 86 4.28 -1.24 18.49
N LEU A 87 5.00 -1.16 17.36
CA LEU A 87 5.85 -0.02 17.05
C LEU A 87 5.05 1.25 16.77
N TRP A 88 3.92 1.14 16.07
CA TRP A 88 3.01 2.27 15.82
C TRP A 88 2.44 2.82 17.13
N LEU A 89 1.99 1.95 18.04
CA LEU A 89 1.41 2.35 19.34
C LEU A 89 2.44 2.91 20.32
N ALA A 90 3.73 2.63 20.12
CA ALA A 90 4.82 3.20 20.91
C ALA A 90 5.23 4.62 20.44
N ARG A 91 4.67 5.11 19.34
CA ARG A 91 4.84 6.49 18.87
C ARG A 91 3.74 7.41 19.41
N PRO A 92 3.92 8.75 19.36
CA PRO A 92 2.90 9.69 19.80
C PRO A 92 1.54 9.45 19.13
N ALA A 93 0.46 9.70 19.88
CA ALA A 93 -0.89 9.59 19.33
C ALA A 93 -1.14 10.71 18.31
N MET A 94 -1.90 10.41 17.26
CA MET A 94 -2.38 11.47 16.37
C MET A 94 -3.34 12.38 17.14
N GLY A 95 -3.10 13.70 17.06
CA GLY A 95 -3.85 14.72 17.80
C GLY A 95 -3.04 15.47 18.85
N GLU A 96 -1.80 15.04 19.13
CA GLU A 96 -0.82 15.83 19.88
C GLU A 96 -0.11 16.87 18.99
N ASP A 97 0.73 17.73 19.59
CA ASP A 97 1.52 18.74 18.87
C ASP A 97 2.34 18.09 17.74
N ASN A 98 2.36 18.72 16.56
CA ASN A 98 3.09 18.27 15.36
C ASN A 98 2.56 16.99 14.67
N TRP A 99 1.24 16.78 14.67
CA TRP A 99 0.57 15.65 13.99
C TRP A 99 0.99 15.47 12.51
N THR A 100 1.19 16.57 11.78
CA THR A 100 1.56 16.52 10.35
C THR A 100 2.93 15.85 10.16
N ALA A 101 3.92 16.14 11.00
CA ALA A 101 5.23 15.51 10.88
C ALA A 101 5.18 14.01 11.22
N GLU A 102 4.36 13.62 12.20
CA GLU A 102 4.16 12.22 12.56
C GLU A 102 3.45 11.45 11.44
N PHE A 103 2.44 12.05 10.82
CA PHE A 103 1.72 11.48 9.68
C PHE A 103 2.66 11.23 8.50
N GLU A 104 3.42 12.27 8.09
CA GLU A 104 4.40 12.16 7.01
C GLU A 104 5.50 11.14 7.33
N LEU A 105 5.95 11.08 8.59
CA LEU A 105 6.94 10.10 9.02
C LEU A 105 6.42 8.67 8.84
N ARG A 106 5.20 8.38 9.30
CA ARG A 106 4.60 7.05 9.14
C ARG A 106 4.38 6.69 7.69
N LEU A 107 3.84 7.60 6.87
CA LEU A 107 3.69 7.36 5.44
C LEU A 107 5.03 7.14 4.73
N SER A 108 6.05 7.91 5.07
CA SER A 108 7.40 7.73 4.52
C SER A 108 7.98 6.36 4.87
N ALA A 109 7.65 5.82 6.05
CA ALA A 109 8.07 4.49 6.46
C ALA A 109 7.43 3.40 5.59
N LEU A 110 6.13 3.52 5.31
CA LEU A 110 5.38 2.61 4.44
C LEU A 110 5.86 2.67 2.99
N GLU A 111 5.99 3.88 2.43
CA GLU A 111 6.43 4.07 1.05
C GLU A 111 7.87 3.55 0.87
N SER A 112 8.73 3.77 1.85
CA SER A 112 10.09 3.23 1.86
C SER A 112 10.12 1.71 1.94
N ALA A 113 9.21 1.09 2.68
CA ALA A 113 9.12 -0.35 2.77
C ALA A 113 8.74 -0.97 1.41
N MET A 114 7.69 -0.45 0.77
CA MET A 114 7.27 -0.90 -0.57
C MET A 114 8.39 -0.70 -1.60
N ARG A 115 9.08 0.45 -1.57
CA ARG A 115 10.24 0.71 -2.44
C ARG A 115 11.39 -0.26 -2.21
N ARG A 116 11.70 -0.60 -0.97
CA ARG A 116 12.79 -1.56 -0.65
C ARG A 116 12.46 -2.95 -1.18
N LEU A 117 11.23 -3.42 -0.97
CA LEU A 117 10.76 -4.68 -1.54
C LEU A 117 10.86 -4.67 -3.07
N ASP A 118 10.40 -3.60 -3.71
CA ASP A 118 10.48 -3.47 -5.16
C ASP A 118 11.93 -3.49 -5.67
N SER A 119 12.84 -2.76 -5.01
CA SER A 119 14.25 -2.65 -5.42
C SER A 119 15.02 -3.98 -5.40
N VAL A 120 14.56 -4.95 -4.59
CA VAL A 120 15.16 -6.30 -4.54
C VAL A 120 14.44 -7.28 -5.48
N GLY A 121 13.51 -6.80 -6.31
CA GLY A 121 12.76 -7.61 -7.27
C GLY A 121 11.64 -8.43 -6.64
N PHE A 122 11.16 -8.06 -5.45
CA PHE A 122 10.13 -8.82 -4.73
C PHE A 122 8.80 -8.86 -5.49
N PHE A 123 8.41 -7.75 -6.12
CA PHE A 123 7.22 -7.62 -6.96
C PHE A 123 7.46 -8.05 -8.42
N GLY A 124 8.44 -8.94 -8.61
CA GLY A 124 8.90 -9.46 -9.88
C GLY A 124 9.80 -8.52 -10.68
N SER A 125 10.05 -8.91 -11.93
CA SER A 125 10.96 -8.21 -12.84
C SER A 125 10.37 -8.10 -14.24
N ASN A 126 10.89 -7.17 -15.04
CA ASN A 126 10.52 -6.96 -16.45
C ASN A 126 8.99 -6.85 -16.64
N GLU A 127 8.41 -7.74 -17.44
CA GLU A 127 6.99 -7.75 -17.79
C GLU A 127 6.08 -7.92 -16.57
N HIS A 128 6.40 -8.82 -15.65
CA HIS A 128 5.59 -9.03 -14.46
C HIS A 128 5.48 -7.74 -13.64
N ARG A 129 6.61 -7.03 -13.44
CA ARG A 129 6.63 -5.78 -12.69
C ARG A 129 5.86 -4.65 -13.40
N ARG A 130 5.83 -4.65 -14.74
CA ARG A 130 5.07 -3.68 -15.54
C ARG A 130 3.56 -3.91 -15.51
N ASN A 131 3.11 -5.06 -15.03
CA ASN A 131 1.70 -5.43 -14.94
C ASN A 131 1.16 -5.41 -13.49
N LEU A 132 2.01 -5.09 -12.51
CA LEU A 132 1.66 -5.06 -11.09
C LEU A 132 1.81 -3.65 -10.54
N MET A 133 0.68 -3.03 -10.18
CA MET A 133 0.64 -1.77 -9.44
C MET A 133 0.90 -2.04 -7.96
N ILE A 134 1.82 -1.27 -7.37
CA ILE A 134 2.03 -1.22 -5.93
C ILE A 134 1.75 0.17 -5.37
N ASN A 135 1.21 0.29 -4.16
CA ASN A 135 0.98 1.60 -3.58
C ASN A 135 0.99 1.61 -2.05
N VAL A 136 1.03 2.82 -1.50
CA VAL A 136 0.62 3.10 -0.14
C VAL A 136 -0.55 4.07 -0.20
N GLU A 137 -1.71 3.65 0.28
CA GLU A 137 -2.95 4.39 0.15
C GLU A 137 -3.46 4.89 1.50
N VAL A 138 -3.84 6.16 1.54
CA VAL A 138 -4.59 6.75 2.64
C VAL A 138 -6.07 6.59 2.32
N VAL A 139 -6.85 6.16 3.32
CA VAL A 139 -8.30 5.99 3.22
C VAL A 139 -9.02 6.86 4.25
N PRO A 140 -10.05 7.65 3.88
CA PRO A 140 -10.54 7.91 2.53
C PRO A 140 -9.47 8.49 1.57
N PRO A 141 -9.61 8.23 0.26
CA PRO A 141 -8.61 8.61 -0.74
C PRO A 141 -8.38 10.12 -0.84
N ASP A 142 -7.12 10.50 -1.07
CA ASP A 142 -6.72 11.87 -1.42
C ASP A 142 -5.67 11.86 -2.55
N TYR A 143 -5.43 13.02 -3.16
CA TYR A 143 -4.50 13.19 -4.30
C TYR A 143 -3.08 12.69 -4.03
N THR A 144 -2.67 12.55 -2.76
CA THR A 144 -1.33 12.09 -2.41
C THR A 144 -1.14 10.60 -2.73
N ASN A 145 -2.23 9.82 -2.83
CA ASN A 145 -2.21 8.44 -3.33
C ASN A 145 -1.67 8.39 -4.77
N THR A 146 -2.21 9.21 -5.68
CA THR A 146 -1.71 9.36 -7.06
C THR A 146 -0.23 9.73 -7.10
N LYS A 147 0.19 10.71 -6.28
CA LYS A 147 1.61 11.11 -6.20
C LYS A 147 2.52 9.95 -5.74
N ARG A 148 2.06 9.11 -4.81
CA ARG A 148 2.79 7.91 -4.34
C ARG A 148 2.84 6.83 -5.41
N ALA A 149 1.72 6.55 -6.07
CA ALA A 149 1.65 5.58 -7.17
C ALA A 149 2.67 5.91 -8.27
N ILE A 150 2.76 7.17 -8.69
CA ILE A 150 3.74 7.63 -9.70
C ILE A 150 5.19 7.40 -9.24
N ARG A 151 5.51 7.64 -7.97
CA ARG A 151 6.88 7.45 -7.44
C ARG A 151 7.26 5.99 -7.24
N LEU A 152 6.29 5.11 -7.02
CA LEU A 152 6.50 3.71 -6.71
C LEU A 152 6.51 2.82 -7.95
N ASN A 153 6.03 3.29 -9.10
CA ASN A 153 5.72 2.42 -10.22
C ASN A 153 6.32 2.87 -11.56
N PRO A 154 6.68 1.92 -12.45
CA PRO A 154 6.81 2.22 -13.85
C PRO A 154 5.44 2.66 -14.42
N PRO A 155 5.40 3.62 -15.36
CA PRO A 155 4.14 4.19 -15.89
C PRO A 155 3.15 3.13 -16.39
N GLU A 156 3.65 2.05 -17.00
CA GLU A 156 2.84 0.98 -17.56
C GLU A 156 1.95 0.30 -16.50
N SER A 157 2.48 0.10 -15.29
CA SER A 157 1.77 -0.61 -14.23
C SER A 157 0.65 0.19 -13.58
N ILE A 158 0.65 1.52 -13.73
CA ILE A 158 -0.38 2.40 -13.16
C ILE A 158 -1.29 3.02 -14.22
N ALA A 159 -1.01 2.83 -15.51
CA ALA A 159 -1.75 3.51 -16.59
C ALA A 159 -3.26 3.26 -16.53
N GLN A 160 -3.67 2.01 -16.26
CA GLN A 160 -5.09 1.70 -16.13
C GLN A 160 -5.69 2.26 -14.83
N TRP A 161 -4.98 2.13 -13.71
CA TRP A 161 -5.42 2.69 -12.43
C TRP A 161 -5.60 4.22 -12.53
N ILE A 162 -4.71 4.91 -13.24
CA ILE A 162 -4.81 6.35 -13.52
C ILE A 162 -6.11 6.68 -14.27
N ALA A 163 -6.44 5.91 -15.30
CA ALA A 163 -7.64 6.16 -16.09
C ALA A 163 -8.94 5.86 -15.32
N ASP A 164 -8.91 4.87 -14.45
CA ASP A 164 -10.12 4.33 -13.83
C ASP A 164 -10.40 4.91 -12.43
N ALA A 165 -9.36 5.16 -11.63
CA ALA A 165 -9.49 5.29 -10.18
C ALA A 165 -8.62 6.37 -9.51
N ALA A 166 -7.58 6.87 -10.18
CA ALA A 166 -6.69 7.86 -9.56
C ALA A 166 -7.42 9.14 -9.17
N GLU A 167 -7.05 9.67 -8.02
CA GLU A 167 -7.51 10.97 -7.57
C GLU A 167 -6.86 12.08 -8.42
N PRO A 168 -7.62 13.13 -8.80
CA PRO A 168 -7.05 14.29 -9.47
C PRO A 168 -5.93 14.92 -8.65
N LEU A 169 -4.89 15.41 -9.32
CA LEU A 169 -3.82 16.16 -8.67
C LEU A 169 -4.35 17.52 -8.17
N ASP A 170 -3.65 18.14 -7.20
CA ASP A 170 -4.05 19.39 -6.55
C ASP A 170 -4.35 20.57 -7.50
N ASP A 171 -3.80 20.54 -8.71
CA ASP A 171 -4.02 21.54 -9.75
C ASP A 171 -5.23 21.22 -10.66
N GLY A 172 -5.98 20.17 -10.34
CA GLY A 172 -7.13 19.69 -11.11
C GLY A 172 -6.75 18.89 -12.36
N THR A 173 -5.46 18.58 -12.55
CA THR A 173 -5.04 17.70 -13.65
C THR A 173 -5.22 16.23 -13.27
N VAL A 174 -5.67 15.41 -14.22
CA VAL A 174 -5.60 13.96 -14.11
C VAL A 174 -4.18 13.56 -14.51
N ALA A 175 -3.54 12.73 -13.70
CA ALA A 175 -2.15 12.28 -13.89
C ALA A 175 -1.93 11.55 -15.22
#